data_AF-A0A4V2B2Y7-F1
#
_entry.id   AF-A0A4V2B2Y7-F1
#
_cell.length_a   1.000
_cell.length_b   1.000
_cell.length_c   1.000
_cell.angle_alpha   90.00
_cell.angle_beta   90.00
_cell.angle_gamma   90.00
#
_symmetry.space_group_name_H-M   'P 1'
#
loop_
_entity.id
_entity.type
_entity.pdbx_description
1 polymer ?
#
loop_
_entity_poly.entity_id
_entity_poly.type
_entity_poly.pdbx_seq_one_letter_code
_entity_poly.pdbx_strand_id
1 'polypeptide(L)'
;MDVFSHTSFNQFLEQKFEEKLRDDPTYTLRRFARDLEISPSRLSELLKGHAISVLNAASICDHFKLTGASKTFLISLAKRDTARTDSGRARAESRLQEFLLNNGRSLKPTIGLLEPVITLDERDLESAKAELETFSARFLAKYANSTSGKAYVVSLQMYEAPVSESNADPKS
;
A
#
# COMPACT_ATOMS: atom_id res chain seq x y z
N MET A 1 3.05 -14.81 11.44
CA MET A 1 2.79 -14.37 10.05
C MET A 1 3.20 -12.90 9.91
N ASP A 2 3.63 -12.47 8.72
CA ASP A 2 4.36 -11.20 8.54
C ASP A 2 3.43 -9.97 8.39
N VAL A 3 3.68 -8.93 9.20
CA VAL A 3 2.91 -7.68 9.23
C VAL A 3 3.02 -6.90 7.92
N PHE A 4 4.14 -7.01 7.20
CA PHE A 4 4.38 -6.24 5.97
C PHE A 4 3.63 -6.75 4.74
N SER A 5 2.92 -7.89 4.84
CA SER A 5 2.14 -8.45 3.73
C SER A 5 0.74 -7.81 3.54
N HIS A 6 0.32 -6.97 4.48
CA HIS A 6 -1.03 -6.42 4.49
C HIS A 6 -1.14 -5.19 3.60
N THR A 7 -2.22 -5.13 2.82
CA THR A 7 -2.53 -4.02 1.93
C THR A 7 -3.35 -2.93 2.62
N SER A 8 -4.03 -3.24 3.72
CA SER A 8 -4.81 -2.32 4.55
C SER A 8 -4.76 -2.71 6.03
N PHE A 9 -5.08 -1.76 6.91
CA PHE A 9 -5.17 -2.06 8.35
C PHE A 9 -6.30 -3.07 8.65
N ASN A 10 -7.35 -3.03 7.86
CA ASN A 10 -8.55 -3.85 8.00
C ASN A 10 -8.23 -5.32 7.71
N GLN A 11 -7.41 -5.57 6.67
CA GLN A 11 -6.90 -6.91 6.37
C GLN A 11 -6.04 -7.47 7.51
N PHE A 12 -5.23 -6.62 8.16
CA PHE A 12 -4.47 -7.03 9.34
C PHE A 12 -5.38 -7.43 10.51
N LEU A 13 -6.45 -6.69 10.76
CA LEU A 13 -7.42 -7.02 11.81
C LEU A 13 -8.18 -8.31 11.51
N GLU A 14 -8.60 -8.51 10.27
CA GLU A 14 -9.29 -9.71 9.81
C GLU A 14 -8.41 -10.95 10.00
N GLN A 15 -7.15 -10.88 9.55
CA GLN A 15 -6.20 -11.98 9.73
C GLN A 15 -5.97 -12.28 11.22
N LYS A 16 -5.84 -11.25 12.07
CA LYS A 16 -5.68 -11.46 13.52
C LYS A 16 -6.90 -12.08 14.17
N PHE A 17 -8.09 -11.75 13.69
CA PHE A 17 -9.33 -12.39 14.13
C PHE A 17 -9.38 -13.85 13.71
N GLU A 18 -9.04 -14.16 12.46
CA GLU A 18 -8.99 -15.53 11.95
C GLU A 18 -7.96 -16.40 12.69
N GLU A 19 -6.80 -15.85 13.03
CA GLU A 19 -5.80 -16.53 13.87
C GLU A 19 -6.43 -16.92 15.22
N LYS A 20 -7.17 -16.01 15.87
CA LYS A 20 -7.86 -16.30 17.14
C LYS A 20 -9.00 -17.30 16.99
N LEU A 21 -9.76 -17.22 15.90
CA LEU A 21 -10.84 -18.16 15.61
C LEU A 21 -10.32 -19.57 15.34
N ARG A 22 -9.14 -19.68 14.73
CA ARG A 22 -8.45 -20.96 14.50
C ARG A 22 -7.99 -21.59 15.81
N ASP A 23 -7.50 -20.79 16.74
CA ASP A 23 -7.07 -21.23 18.07
C ASP A 23 -8.26 -21.58 18.99
N ASP A 24 -9.35 -20.81 18.90
CA ASP A 24 -10.57 -20.98 19.67
C ASP A 24 -11.81 -20.78 18.76
N PRO A 25 -12.44 -21.86 18.26
CA PRO A 25 -13.61 -21.77 17.40
C PRO A 25 -14.83 -21.10 18.05
N THR A 26 -14.85 -20.96 19.39
CA THR A 26 -15.92 -20.24 20.12
C THR A 26 -15.63 -18.74 20.23
N TYR A 27 -14.48 -18.29 19.72
CA TYR A 27 -14.06 -16.90 19.78
C TYR A 27 -14.94 -16.05 18.87
N THR A 28 -15.68 -15.11 19.48
CA THR A 28 -16.65 -14.27 18.75
C THR A 28 -16.07 -12.90 18.43
N LEU A 29 -16.66 -12.24 17.43
CA LEU A 29 -16.31 -10.86 17.08
C LEU A 29 -16.48 -9.89 18.26
N ARG A 30 -17.46 -10.13 19.15
CA ARG A 30 -17.65 -9.32 20.37
C ARG A 30 -16.51 -9.50 21.37
N ARG A 31 -15.97 -10.71 21.49
CA ARG A 31 -14.79 -10.99 22.32
C ARG A 31 -13.56 -10.31 21.74
N PHE A 32 -13.38 -10.40 20.42
CA PHE A 32 -12.29 -9.68 19.74
C PHE A 32 -12.37 -8.17 19.92
N ALA A 33 -13.57 -7.58 19.79
CA ALA A 33 -13.77 -6.14 20.01
C ALA A 33 -13.39 -5.72 21.44
N ARG A 34 -13.78 -6.54 22.44
CA ARG A 34 -13.42 -6.31 23.85
C ARG A 34 -11.92 -6.39 24.07
N ASP A 35 -11.27 -7.39 23.47
CA ASP A 35 -9.83 -7.59 23.57
C ASP A 35 -9.03 -6.48 22.87
N LEU A 36 -9.65 -5.73 21.94
CA LEU A 36 -9.07 -4.56 21.29
C LEU A 36 -9.53 -3.23 21.90
N GLU A 37 -10.33 -3.27 22.97
CA GLU A 37 -10.93 -2.10 23.62
C GLU A 37 -11.72 -1.18 22.67
N ILE A 38 -12.39 -1.76 21.67
CA ILE A 38 -13.26 -1.04 20.73
C ILE A 38 -14.69 -1.57 20.78
N SER A 39 -15.66 -0.73 20.38
CA SER A 39 -17.04 -1.17 20.34
C SER A 39 -17.25 -2.24 19.24
N PRO A 40 -18.13 -3.24 19.45
CA PRO A 40 -18.43 -4.24 18.44
C PRO A 40 -18.93 -3.64 17.12
N SER A 41 -19.71 -2.54 17.19
CA SER A 41 -20.15 -1.81 16.01
C SER A 41 -18.98 -1.22 15.24
N ARG A 42 -18.01 -0.61 15.95
CA ARG A 42 -16.83 -0.02 15.31
C ARG A 42 -15.96 -1.09 14.67
N LEU A 43 -15.77 -2.22 15.34
CA LEU A 43 -15.05 -3.35 14.74
C LEU A 43 -15.75 -3.87 13.49
N SER A 44 -17.08 -3.97 13.49
CA SER A 44 -17.84 -4.38 12.30
C SER A 44 -17.66 -3.41 11.13
N GLU A 45 -17.65 -2.10 11.38
CA GLU A 45 -17.35 -1.10 10.34
C GLU A 45 -15.94 -1.28 9.78
N LEU A 46 -14.94 -1.49 10.65
CA LEU A 46 -13.58 -1.74 10.21
C LEU A 46 -13.51 -3.00 9.34
N LEU A 47 -14.13 -4.12 9.72
CA LEU A 47 -14.13 -5.30 8.86
C LEU A 47 -14.89 -5.10 7.54
N LYS A 48 -15.83 -4.15 7.47
CA LYS A 48 -16.50 -3.76 6.22
C LYS A 48 -15.67 -2.82 5.32
N GLY A 49 -14.44 -2.50 5.70
CA GLY A 49 -13.54 -1.65 4.91
C GLY A 49 -13.56 -0.17 5.28
N HIS A 50 -14.24 0.24 6.36
CA HIS A 50 -14.17 1.64 6.80
C HIS A 50 -12.77 1.97 7.34
N ALA A 51 -12.27 3.15 6.98
CA ALA A 51 -10.96 3.60 7.43
C ALA A 51 -10.90 3.77 8.96
N ILE A 52 -9.74 3.42 9.53
CA ILE A 52 -9.43 3.62 10.94
C ILE A 52 -8.66 4.93 11.13
N SER A 53 -8.97 5.67 12.21
CA SER A 53 -8.19 6.86 12.57
C SER A 53 -6.76 6.45 12.96
N VAL A 54 -5.80 7.33 12.71
CA VAL A 54 -4.38 7.10 13.04
C VAL A 54 -4.20 6.83 14.55
N LEU A 55 -4.96 7.54 15.39
CA LEU A 55 -4.92 7.38 16.85
C LEU A 55 -5.40 5.98 17.27
N ASN A 56 -6.54 5.52 16.74
CA ASN A 56 -7.06 4.21 17.06
C ASN A 56 -6.18 3.10 16.50
N ALA A 57 -5.61 3.29 15.30
CA ALA A 57 -4.65 2.35 14.72
C ALA A 57 -3.41 2.19 15.61
N ALA A 58 -2.88 3.29 16.15
CA ALA A 58 -1.75 3.25 17.07
C ALA A 58 -2.09 2.49 18.37
N SER A 59 -3.24 2.76 18.96
CA SER A 59 -3.72 2.07 20.18
C SER A 59 -3.89 0.56 19.94
N ILE A 60 -4.47 0.15 18.82
CA ILE A 60 -4.58 -1.26 18.46
C ILE A 60 -3.19 -1.91 18.27
N CYS A 61 -2.25 -1.23 17.61
CA CYS A 61 -0.88 -1.72 17.48
C CYS A 61 -0.19 -1.94 18.83
N ASP A 62 -0.44 -1.04 19.79
CA ASP A 62 0.06 -1.18 21.16
C ASP A 62 -0.56 -2.39 21.88
N HIS A 63 -1.85 -2.64 21.64
CA HIS A 63 -2.54 -3.82 22.16
C HIS A 63 -1.96 -5.13 21.64
N PHE A 64 -1.55 -5.16 20.37
CA PHE A 64 -0.81 -6.27 19.76
C PHE A 64 0.69 -6.28 20.07
N LYS A 65 1.17 -5.34 20.92
CA LYS A 65 2.58 -5.19 21.30
C LYS A 65 3.52 -5.04 20.10
N LEU A 66 3.04 -4.43 19.02
CA LEU A 66 3.84 -4.19 17.83
C LEU A 66 4.80 -3.02 18.09
N THR A 67 6.07 -3.20 17.71
CA THR A 67 7.11 -2.19 17.90
C THR A 67 7.86 -1.92 16.59
N GLY A 68 8.64 -0.84 16.57
CA GLY A 68 9.55 -0.51 15.47
C GLY A 68 8.88 -0.36 14.09
N ALA A 69 9.43 -1.06 13.10
CA ALA A 69 9.02 -0.97 11.70
C ALA A 69 7.57 -1.46 11.48
N SER A 70 7.17 -2.55 12.14
CA SER A 70 5.83 -3.15 11.96
C SER A 70 4.71 -2.21 12.43
N LYS A 71 4.90 -1.57 13.59
CA LYS A 71 3.94 -0.56 14.09
C LYS A 71 3.87 0.63 13.13
N THR A 72 5.02 1.11 12.67
CA THR A 72 5.08 2.29 11.80
C THR A 72 4.47 2.01 10.42
N PHE A 73 4.63 0.80 9.90
CA PHE A 73 4.00 0.34 8.67
C PHE A 73 2.48 0.35 8.77
N LEU A 74 1.90 -0.31 9.78
CA LEU A 74 0.44 -0.34 9.97
C LEU A 74 -0.16 1.05 10.19
N ILE A 75 0.51 1.92 10.94
CA ILE A 75 0.10 3.31 11.11
C ILE A 75 0.14 4.06 9.77
N SER A 76 1.11 3.75 8.90
CA SER A 76 1.20 4.35 7.57
C SER A 76 0.08 3.88 6.64
N LEU A 77 -0.38 2.63 6.76
CA LEU A 77 -1.60 2.15 6.08
C LEU A 77 -2.82 2.95 6.53
N ALA A 78 -3.02 3.10 7.84
CA ALA A 78 -4.13 3.90 8.37
C ALA A 78 -4.09 5.37 7.90
N LYS A 79 -2.89 5.95 7.78
CA LYS A 79 -2.70 7.32 7.24
C LYS A 79 -3.08 7.41 5.77
N ARG A 80 -2.73 6.41 4.96
CA ARG A 80 -3.10 6.36 3.53
C ARG A 80 -4.62 6.33 3.38
N ASP A 81 -5.29 5.47 4.14
CA ASP A 81 -6.74 5.25 4.01
C ASP A 81 -7.57 6.43 4.55
N THR A 82 -7.01 7.22 5.46
CA THR A 82 -7.67 8.43 6.01
C THR A 82 -7.30 9.73 5.30
N ALA A 83 -6.29 9.72 4.41
CA ALA A 83 -5.82 10.93 3.75
C ALA A 83 -6.85 11.46 2.74
N ARG A 84 -7.32 12.68 3.01
CA ARG A 84 -8.30 13.40 2.16
C ARG A 84 -7.66 14.14 0.99
N THR A 85 -6.34 14.33 1.03
CA THR A 85 -5.56 15.09 0.03
C THR A 85 -4.54 14.19 -0.66
N ASP A 86 -4.36 14.35 -1.97
CA ASP A 86 -3.44 13.53 -2.78
C ASP A 86 -1.99 13.60 -2.29
N SER A 87 -1.54 14.79 -1.86
CA SER A 87 -0.22 14.99 -1.25
C SER A 87 -0.03 14.21 0.06
N GLY A 88 -1.11 14.01 0.82
CA GLY A 88 -1.12 13.23 2.06
C GLY A 88 -1.04 11.74 1.79
N ARG A 89 -1.78 11.24 0.78
CA ARG A 89 -1.71 9.85 0.32
C ARG A 89 -0.32 9.52 -0.20
N ALA A 90 0.23 10.36 -1.08
CA ALA A 90 1.57 10.18 -1.63
C ALA A 90 2.65 10.06 -0.54
N ARG A 91 2.61 10.91 0.50
CA ARG A 91 3.55 10.83 1.62
C ARG A 91 3.41 9.56 2.46
N ALA A 92 2.19 9.10 2.70
CA ALA A 92 1.95 7.86 3.42
C ALA A 92 2.46 6.65 2.60
N GLU A 93 2.26 6.72 1.29
CA GLU A 93 2.67 5.69 0.37
C GLU A 93 4.18 5.59 0.17
N SER A 94 4.89 6.72 0.01
CA SER A 94 6.35 6.72 -0.04
C SER A 94 6.96 6.07 1.20
N ARG A 95 6.36 6.29 2.38
CA ARG A 95 6.80 5.62 3.61
C ARG A 95 6.54 4.12 3.59
N LEU A 96 5.38 3.68 3.10
CA LEU A 96 5.07 2.25 2.98
C LEU A 96 6.09 1.58 2.05
N GLN A 97 6.42 2.21 0.93
CA GLN A 97 7.40 1.73 -0.03
C GLN A 97 8.81 1.64 0.58
N GLU A 98 9.23 2.62 1.38
CA GLU A 98 10.50 2.59 2.11
C GLU A 98 10.57 1.42 3.10
N PHE A 99 9.51 1.16 3.87
CA PHE A 99 9.48 0.02 4.79
C PHE A 99 9.62 -1.31 4.05
N LEU A 100 9.02 -1.40 2.88
CA LEU A 100 8.99 -2.61 2.09
C LEU A 100 10.35 -2.91 1.44
N LEU A 101 10.98 -1.90 0.84
CA LEU A 101 12.35 -1.97 0.34
C LEU A 101 13.33 -2.38 1.44
N ASN A 102 13.24 -1.76 2.63
CA ASN A 102 14.12 -2.06 3.76
C ASN A 102 13.88 -3.45 4.37
N ASN A 103 12.70 -4.06 4.16
CA ASN A 103 12.37 -5.41 4.62
C ASN A 103 12.42 -6.45 3.49
N GLY A 104 12.99 -6.11 2.32
CA GLY A 104 13.18 -7.03 1.20
C GLY A 104 11.89 -7.52 0.53
N ARG A 105 10.78 -6.81 0.68
CA ARG A 105 9.47 -7.15 0.08
C ARG A 105 9.01 -5.99 -0.79
N SER A 106 8.74 -6.22 -2.07
CA SER A 106 8.21 -5.17 -2.95
C SER A 106 6.69 -5.12 -2.85
N LEU A 107 6.09 -3.98 -2.47
CA LEU A 107 4.71 -3.72 -2.90
C LEU A 107 4.81 -3.33 -4.37
N LYS A 108 4.01 -4.00 -5.22
CA LYS A 108 3.56 -3.35 -6.45
C LYS A 108 2.96 -1.99 -6.05
N PRO A 109 3.42 -0.89 -6.65
CA PRO A 109 3.04 0.45 -6.23
C PRO A 109 1.51 0.54 -6.26
N THR A 110 0.90 0.82 -5.10
CA THR A 110 -0.54 1.05 -4.99
C THR A 110 -0.75 2.54 -4.77
N ILE A 111 -0.28 3.32 -5.75
CA ILE A 111 -0.96 4.54 -6.13
C ILE A 111 -2.24 4.02 -6.78
N GLY A 112 -3.32 4.78 -6.85
CA GLY A 112 -4.50 4.41 -7.65
C GLY A 112 -4.23 4.37 -9.15
N LEU A 113 -3.22 3.60 -9.57
CA LEU A 113 -2.85 3.24 -10.90
C LEU A 113 -2.83 1.72 -10.85
N LEU A 114 -3.81 1.10 -11.52
CA LEU A 114 -3.51 0.00 -12.43
C LEU A 114 -2.05 0.19 -12.89
N GLU A 115 -1.18 -0.84 -12.88
CA GLU A 115 0.05 -0.76 -13.69
C GLU A 115 -0.33 0.02 -14.94
N PRO A 116 0.23 1.22 -15.22
CA PRO A 116 -0.33 2.07 -16.26
C PRO A 116 -0.18 1.31 -17.58
N VAL A 117 -1.20 0.52 -17.89
CA VAL A 117 -1.28 -0.36 -19.04
C VAL A 117 -1.74 0.59 -20.11
N ILE A 118 -0.75 1.17 -20.76
CA ILE A 118 -0.97 1.88 -21.99
C ILE A 118 -1.14 0.83 -23.07
N THR A 119 -2.24 0.90 -23.81
CA THR A 119 -2.38 0.18 -25.07
C THR A 119 -1.59 0.96 -26.11
N LEU A 120 -0.54 0.35 -26.63
CA LEU A 120 0.32 0.91 -27.67
C LEU A 120 0.31 -0.06 -28.86
N ASP A 121 0.31 0.47 -30.08
CA ASP A 121 0.58 -0.36 -31.25
C ASP A 121 2.02 -0.88 -31.17
N GLU A 122 2.22 -2.15 -31.51
CA GLU A 122 3.55 -2.79 -31.46
C GLU A 122 4.57 -2.04 -32.34
N ARG A 123 4.10 -1.37 -33.40
CA ARG A 123 4.92 -0.54 -34.29
C ARG A 123 5.50 0.70 -33.61
N ASP A 124 4.83 1.23 -32.58
CA ASP A 124 5.25 2.42 -31.85
C ASP A 124 6.13 2.08 -30.64
N LEU A 125 6.32 0.79 -30.33
CA LEU A 125 7.03 0.32 -29.13
C LEU A 125 8.46 0.85 -29.05
N GLU A 126 9.18 0.83 -30.17
CA GLU A 126 10.56 1.34 -30.22
C GLU A 126 10.62 2.86 -30.02
N SER A 127 9.65 3.60 -30.58
CA SER A 127 9.55 5.05 -30.35
C SER A 127 9.23 5.36 -28.88
N ALA A 128 8.31 4.61 -28.27
CA ALA A 128 7.95 4.79 -26.87
C ALA A 128 9.12 4.49 -25.91
N LYS A 129 9.91 3.44 -26.18
CA LYS A 129 11.14 3.16 -25.42
C LYS A 129 12.15 4.30 -25.54
N ALA A 130 12.38 4.81 -26.75
CA ALA A 130 13.30 5.91 -26.99
C ALA A 130 12.88 7.21 -26.27
N GLU A 131 11.58 7.50 -26.25
CA GLU A 131 11.03 8.62 -25.48
C GLU A 131 11.22 8.44 -23.97
N LEU A 132 11.02 7.22 -23.47
CA LEU A 132 11.21 6.90 -22.05
C LEU A 132 12.67 7.07 -21.63
N GLU A 133 13.61 6.62 -22.45
CA GLU A 133 15.05 6.84 -22.22
C GLU A 133 15.40 8.32 -22.22
N THR A 134 14.87 9.08 -23.20
CA THR A 134 15.08 10.52 -23.28
C THR A 134 14.52 11.24 -22.06
N PHE A 135 13.33 10.84 -21.61
CA PHE A 135 12.70 11.35 -20.40
C PHE A 135 13.57 11.05 -19.17
N SER A 136 14.02 9.81 -19.02
CA SER A 136 14.89 9.37 -17.93
C SER A 136 16.19 10.19 -17.89
N ALA A 137 16.86 10.33 -19.03
CA ALA A 137 18.08 11.12 -19.15
C ALA A 137 17.87 12.59 -18.75
N ARG A 138 16.78 13.21 -19.24
CA ARG A 138 16.42 14.60 -18.89
C ARG A 138 16.08 14.75 -17.41
N PHE A 139 15.38 13.78 -16.85
CA PHE A 139 15.00 13.78 -15.43
C PHE A 139 16.24 13.66 -14.54
N LEU A 140 17.13 12.70 -14.84
CA LEU A 140 18.38 12.54 -14.11
C LEU A 140 19.26 13.78 -14.25
N ALA A 141 19.42 14.35 -15.45
CA ALA A 141 20.20 15.57 -15.65
C ALA A 141 19.68 16.75 -14.79
N LYS A 142 18.36 16.84 -14.59
CA LYS A 142 17.74 17.91 -13.82
C LYS A 142 17.87 17.74 -12.30
N TYR A 143 17.88 16.51 -11.80
CA TYR A 143 17.75 16.22 -10.36
C TYR A 143 18.92 15.45 -9.74
N ALA A 144 19.86 14.92 -10.54
CA ALA A 144 21.02 14.17 -10.05
C ALA A 144 21.99 15.05 -9.22
N ASN A 145 22.02 16.35 -9.49
CA ASN A 145 22.87 17.29 -8.77
C ASN A 145 22.14 17.81 -7.52
N SER A 146 21.95 16.94 -6.53
CA SER A 146 21.46 17.35 -5.21
C SER A 146 22.57 17.26 -4.17
N THR A 147 22.82 18.36 -3.45
CA THR A 147 23.76 18.41 -2.32
C THR A 147 23.21 17.76 -1.05
N SER A 148 22.00 17.19 -1.10
CA SER A 148 21.41 16.49 0.04
C SER A 148 22.10 15.14 0.20
N GLY A 149 22.58 14.80 1.40
CA GLY A 149 23.18 13.49 1.72
C GLY A 149 22.20 12.31 1.68
N LYS A 150 21.12 12.40 0.91
CA LYS A 150 20.09 11.37 0.72
C LYS A 150 20.05 10.99 -0.75
N ALA A 151 20.19 9.70 -1.04
CA ALA A 151 20.05 9.14 -2.37
C ALA A 151 18.63 8.61 -2.57
N TYR A 152 18.07 8.82 -3.76
CA TYR A 152 16.78 8.28 -4.18
C TYR A 152 16.98 7.50 -5.48
N VAL A 153 16.44 6.28 -5.55
CA VAL A 153 16.50 5.42 -6.74
C VAL A 153 15.17 5.50 -7.45
N VAL A 154 15.20 5.74 -8.76
CA VAL A 154 14.03 5.78 -9.63
C VAL A 154 14.28 4.80 -10.77
N SER A 155 13.35 3.87 -10.97
CA SER A 155 13.39 2.89 -12.07
C SER A 155 12.10 2.98 -12.89
N LEU A 156 12.24 3.26 -14.19
CA LEU A 156 11.14 3.14 -15.16
C LEU A 156 11.49 1.98 -16.10
N GLN A 157 10.57 1.04 -16.25
CA GLN A 157 10.71 -0.12 -17.14
C GLN A 157 9.37 -0.37 -17.84
N MET A 158 9.43 -0.69 -19.13
CA MET A 158 8.29 -1.17 -19.90
C MET A 158 8.43 -2.66 -20.15
N TYR A 159 7.36 -3.41 -19.91
CA TYR A 159 7.28 -4.85 -20.14
C TYR A 159 5.87 -5.20 -20.62
N GLU A 160 5.76 -6.33 -21.30
CA GLU A 160 4.47 -6.85 -21.75
C GLU A 160 3.65 -7.33 -20.54
N ALA A 161 2.46 -6.79 -20.37
CA ALA A 161 1.53 -7.18 -19.31
C ALA A 161 0.39 -8.03 -19.90
N PRO A 162 -0.04 -9.12 -19.23
CA PRO A 162 -1.18 -9.90 -19.67
C PRO A 162 -2.44 -9.02 -19.61
N VAL A 163 -3.11 -8.86 -20.75
CA VAL A 163 -4.37 -8.13 -20.83
C VAL A 163 -5.41 -8.88 -20.00
N SER A 164 -5.79 -8.33 -18.83
CA SER A 164 -6.97 -8.82 -18.12
C SER A 164 -8.20 -8.34 -18.88
N GLU A 165 -9.18 -9.21 -19.08
CA GLU A 165 -10.43 -8.96 -19.84
C GLU A 165 -11.29 -7.79 -19.30
N SER A 166 -10.82 -7.04 -18.31
CA SER A 166 -11.49 -5.87 -17.73
C SER A 166 -11.31 -4.57 -18.51
N ASN A 167 -10.44 -4.52 -19.52
CA ASN A 167 -10.18 -3.31 -20.32
C ASN A 167 -10.63 -3.44 -21.79
N ALA A 168 -11.54 -4.37 -22.09
CA ALA A 168 -12.22 -4.40 -23.38
C ALA A 168 -13.25 -3.25 -23.45
N ASP A 169 -12.94 -2.28 -24.30
CA ASP A 169 -13.78 -1.19 -24.84
C ASP A 169 -14.20 -0.03 -23.90
N PRO A 170 -13.82 1.21 -24.27
CA PRO A 170 -14.79 2.28 -24.43
C PRO A 170 -15.24 2.30 -25.90
N LYS A 171 -16.52 1.97 -26.09
CA LYS A 171 -17.26 2.00 -27.36
C LYS A 171 -16.97 3.24 -28.23
N SER A 172 -16.83 2.93 -29.53
CA SER A 172 -17.28 3.66 -30.74
C SER A 172 -16.68 5.03 -31.05
#